data_AF-A0A352RU96-F1
#
_entry.id   AF-A0A352RU96-F1
#
_cell.length_a   1.000
_cell.length_b   1.000
_cell.length_c   1.000
_cell.angle_alpha   90.00
_cell.angle_beta   90.00
_cell.angle_gamma   90.00
#
_symmetry.space_group_name_H-M   'P 1'
#
loop_
_entity.id
_entity.type
_entity.pdbx_description
1 polymer ?
#
loop_
_entity_poly.entity_id
_entity_poly.type
_entity_poly.pdbx_seq_one_letter_code
_entity_poly.pdbx_strand_id
1 'polypeptide(L)'
;APAGFTVDQEIELQSSGESKATVRYVRHPLDPEDLRRHIAAGKRCTRLAMTWNDRVSFVLTEALVIKRVNPLDVIKEQADGTLHDEDERFDADFALMAGELASLLTDLTDALGGERKAEGTEAPIDVRKAA
;
A
#
# COMPACT_ATOMS: atom_id res chain seq x y z
N ALA A 1 11.21 7.08 0.42
CA ALA A 1 10.00 6.48 -0.17
C ALA A 1 9.36 7.51 -1.10
N PRO A 2 8.43 7.11 -1.99
CA PRO A 2 7.62 8.05 -2.77
C PRO A 2 6.90 9.06 -1.85
N ALA A 3 6.48 10.19 -2.41
CA ALA A 3 5.77 11.22 -1.65
C ALA A 3 4.53 10.63 -0.96
N GLY A 4 4.26 11.06 0.27
CA GLY A 4 3.14 10.57 1.08
C GLY A 4 3.34 9.21 1.74
N PHE A 5 4.43 8.48 1.43
CA PHE A 5 4.71 7.19 2.05
C PHE A 5 5.95 7.23 2.94
N THR A 6 5.86 6.56 4.09
CA THR A 6 7.01 6.28 4.97
C THR A 6 7.16 4.78 5.16
N VAL A 7 8.39 4.32 5.40
CA VAL A 7 8.68 2.91 5.67
C VAL A 7 8.78 2.72 7.18
N ASP A 8 8.05 1.74 7.69
CA ASP A 8 8.01 1.42 9.11
C ASP A 8 9.11 0.43 9.50
N GLN A 9 9.14 0.04 10.78
CA GLN A 9 10.16 -0.83 11.37
C GLN A 9 9.93 -2.33 11.11
N GLU A 10 9.28 -2.68 10.00
CA GLU A 10 9.05 -4.07 9.60
C GLU A 10 9.23 -4.27 8.09
N ILE A 11 10.21 -5.10 7.73
CA ILE A 11 10.51 -5.45 6.34
C ILE A 11 10.91 -6.92 6.22
N GLU A 12 10.75 -7.47 5.02
CA GLU A 12 11.30 -8.77 4.65
C GLU A 12 12.16 -8.63 3.38
N LEU A 13 13.37 -9.19 3.42
CA LEU A 13 14.29 -9.28 2.30
C LEU A 13 14.57 -10.77 2.02
N GLN A 14 14.36 -11.21 0.78
CA GLN A 14 14.54 -12.61 0.38
C GLN A 14 15.45 -12.74 -0.85
N SER A 15 16.30 -13.76 -0.87
CA SER A 15 17.10 -14.13 -2.04
C SER A 15 16.25 -14.77 -3.14
N SER A 16 16.58 -14.50 -4.40
CA SER A 16 15.94 -15.14 -5.57
C SER A 16 16.47 -16.55 -5.89
N GLY A 17 17.48 -17.03 -5.16
CA GLY A 17 18.03 -18.37 -5.33
C GLY A 17 17.15 -19.46 -4.70
N GLU A 18 17.46 -20.72 -4.99
CA GLU A 18 16.70 -21.89 -4.55
C GLU A 18 16.53 -21.98 -3.02
N SER A 19 17.54 -21.53 -2.26
CA SER A 19 17.49 -21.53 -0.80
C SER A 19 16.52 -20.50 -0.20
N LYS A 20 16.05 -19.52 -0.97
CA LYS A 20 15.18 -18.42 -0.51
C LYS A 20 15.62 -17.79 0.81
N ALA A 21 16.93 -17.63 1.01
CA ALA A 21 17.49 -17.07 2.24
C ALA A 21 16.82 -15.73 2.58
N THR A 22 16.22 -15.65 3.77
CA THR A 22 15.33 -14.55 4.18
C THR A 22 15.87 -13.83 5.41
N VAL A 23 15.82 -12.50 5.40
CA VAL A 23 16.05 -11.64 6.57
C VAL A 23 14.77 -10.88 6.83
N ARG A 24 14.32 -10.86 8.08
CA ARG A 24 13.11 -10.16 8.49
C ARG A 24 13.40 -9.26 9.68
N TYR A 25 13.05 -7.99 9.56
CA TYR A 25 13.07 -7.02 10.65
C TYR A 25 11.65 -6.90 11.17
N VAL A 26 11.46 -6.94 12.48
CA VAL A 26 10.14 -6.80 13.13
C VAL A 26 10.31 -5.90 14.34
N ARG A 27 9.67 -4.73 14.32
CA ARG A 27 9.80 -3.70 15.38
C ARG A 27 11.27 -3.35 15.65
N HIS A 28 12.05 -3.22 14.58
CA HIS A 28 13.46 -2.90 14.63
C HIS A 28 13.75 -1.68 13.75
N PRO A 29 14.45 -0.64 14.25
CA PRO A 29 14.89 0.48 13.45
C PRO A 29 15.68 0.01 12.22
N LEU A 30 15.33 0.54 11.05
CA LEU A 30 15.98 0.12 9.81
C LEU A 30 17.28 0.91 9.63
N ASP A 31 18.42 0.22 9.70
CA ASP A 31 19.72 0.80 9.38
C ASP A 31 19.97 0.76 7.86
N PRO A 32 20.09 1.92 7.18
CA PRO A 32 20.33 1.98 5.74
C PRO A 32 21.59 1.24 5.28
N GLU A 33 22.64 1.16 6.09
CA GLU A 33 23.87 0.44 5.72
C GLU A 33 23.65 -1.07 5.69
N ASP A 34 23.00 -1.62 6.71
CA ASP A 34 22.68 -3.06 6.77
C ASP A 34 21.73 -3.47 5.65
N LEU A 35 20.70 -2.65 5.39
CA LEU A 35 19.78 -2.89 4.29
C LEU A 35 20.51 -2.90 2.93
N ARG A 36 21.40 -1.93 2.70
CA ARG A 36 22.22 -1.89 1.47
C ARG A 36 23.10 -3.13 1.34
N ARG A 37 23.70 -3.63 2.41
CA ARG A 37 24.50 -4.87 2.39
C ARG A 37 23.65 -6.07 2.00
N HIS A 38 22.45 -6.22 2.56
CA HIS A 38 21.54 -7.31 2.19
C HIS A 38 21.07 -7.23 0.74
N ILE A 39 20.78 -6.02 0.25
CA ILE A 39 20.40 -5.78 -1.16
C ILE A 39 21.57 -6.08 -2.10
N ALA A 40 22.79 -5.62 -1.77
CA ALA A 40 24.00 -5.90 -2.54
C ALA A 40 24.34 -7.40 -2.58
N ALA A 41 23.99 -8.15 -1.53
CA ALA A 41 24.08 -9.60 -1.47
C ALA A 41 22.95 -10.32 -2.25
N GLY A 42 22.18 -9.61 -3.07
CA GLY A 42 21.18 -10.19 -3.97
C GLY A 42 19.79 -10.41 -3.36
N LYS A 43 19.51 -9.92 -2.14
CA LYS A 43 18.16 -9.99 -1.58
C LYS A 43 17.26 -8.89 -2.14
N ARG A 44 15.98 -9.20 -2.31
CA ARG A 44 14.93 -8.27 -2.75
C ARG A 44 13.90 -8.09 -1.64
N CYS A 45 13.29 -6.92 -1.57
CA CYS A 45 12.22 -6.67 -0.60
C CYS A 45 10.94 -7.38 -1.05
N THR A 46 10.42 -8.27 -0.22
CA THR A 46 9.22 -9.07 -0.49
C THR A 46 8.03 -8.64 0.38
N ARG A 47 8.31 -7.90 1.46
CA ARG A 47 7.31 -7.30 2.35
C ARG A 47 7.82 -5.99 2.93
N LEU A 48 6.97 -4.98 2.95
CA LEU A 48 7.27 -3.63 3.43
C LEU A 48 6.10 -3.12 4.26
N ALA A 49 6.29 -2.88 5.55
CA ALA A 49 5.34 -2.11 6.35
C ALA A 49 5.52 -0.62 6.06
N MET A 50 4.40 0.07 5.87
CA MET A 50 4.38 1.45 5.42
C MET A 50 3.23 2.20 6.08
N THR A 51 3.45 3.50 6.24
CA THR A 51 2.39 4.45 6.58
C THR A 51 2.18 5.41 5.41
N TRP A 52 0.92 5.65 5.05
CA TRP A 52 0.50 6.62 4.03
C TRP A 52 -0.13 7.83 4.70
N ASN A 53 0.42 9.02 4.41
CA ASN A 53 -0.05 10.35 4.84
C ASN A 53 -0.37 10.47 6.34
N ASP A 54 0.29 9.68 7.20
CA ASP A 54 -0.01 9.56 8.64
C ASP A 54 -1.48 9.19 8.94
N ARG A 55 -2.16 8.57 7.95
CA ARG A 55 -3.57 8.21 7.96
C ARG A 55 -3.81 6.72 8.04
N VAL A 56 -3.10 5.93 7.23
CA VAL A 56 -3.28 4.47 7.17
C VAL A 56 -1.92 3.79 7.24
N SER A 57 -1.75 2.87 8.19
CA SER A 57 -0.63 1.92 8.17
C SER A 57 -1.06 0.60 7.54
N PHE A 58 -0.16 0.01 6.75
CA PHE A 58 -0.41 -1.24 6.04
C PHE A 58 0.89 -1.94 5.70
N VAL A 59 0.77 -3.16 5.19
CA VAL A 59 1.90 -3.95 4.72
C VAL A 59 1.70 -4.35 3.27
N LEU A 60 2.60 -3.88 2.42
CA LEU A 60 2.65 -4.25 1.01
C LEU A 60 3.55 -5.48 0.82
N THR A 61 3.09 -6.42 0.00
CA THR A 61 3.92 -7.54 -0.46
C THR A 61 4.32 -7.38 -1.93
N GLU A 62 5.33 -8.12 -2.38
CA GLU A 62 5.72 -8.15 -3.80
C GLU A 62 4.60 -8.57 -4.77
N ALA A 63 3.61 -9.34 -4.30
CA ALA A 63 2.44 -9.72 -5.08
C ALA A 63 1.34 -8.64 -5.11
N LEU A 64 1.68 -7.39 -4.74
CA LEU A 64 0.76 -6.25 -4.61
C LEU A 64 -0.41 -6.48 -3.63
N VAL A 65 -0.29 -7.46 -2.73
CA VAL A 65 -1.26 -7.68 -1.66
C VAL A 65 -1.04 -6.65 -0.55
N ILE A 66 -2.10 -5.93 -0.21
CA ILE A 66 -2.18 -5.02 0.94
C ILE A 66 -2.71 -5.81 2.14
N LYS A 67 -1.94 -5.83 3.24
CA LYS A 67 -2.25 -6.56 4.47
C LYS A 67 -2.24 -5.63 5.67
N ARG A 68 -2.91 -6.04 6.75
CA ARG A 68 -2.90 -5.31 8.04
C ARG A 68 -3.20 -3.81 7.88
N VAL A 69 -4.23 -3.51 7.11
CA VAL A 69 -4.74 -2.14 6.96
C VAL A 69 -5.23 -1.67 8.33
N ASN A 70 -4.68 -0.58 8.82
CA ASN A 70 -5.04 -0.02 10.10
C ASN A 70 -5.16 1.51 9.99
N PRO A 71 -6.35 2.09 10.24
CA PRO A 71 -6.48 3.54 10.37
C PRO A 71 -5.68 4.05 11.57
N LEU A 72 -5.00 5.16 11.35
CA LEU A 72 -4.27 5.89 12.38
C LEU A 72 -5.18 6.93 13.04
N ASP A 73 -4.68 7.53 14.11
CA ASP A 73 -5.50 8.34 15.01
C ASP A 73 -6.14 9.54 14.32
N VAL A 74 -5.49 10.11 13.30
CA VAL A 74 -6.06 11.19 12.46
C VAL A 74 -7.41 10.80 11.85
N ILE A 75 -7.59 9.55 11.40
CA ILE A 75 -8.87 9.09 10.87
C ILE A 75 -9.86 8.83 12.00
N LYS A 76 -9.40 8.23 13.11
CA LYS A 76 -10.26 7.89 14.25
C LYS A 76 -10.86 9.14 14.91
N GLU A 77 -10.08 10.21 15.02
CA GLU A 77 -10.55 11.49 15.54
C GLU A 77 -11.60 12.13 14.62
N GLN A 78 -11.56 11.88 13.32
CA GLN A 78 -12.58 12.33 12.37
C GLN A 78 -13.87 11.51 12.44
N ALA A 79 -13.75 10.24 12.83
CA ALA A 79 -14.85 9.31 13.03
C ALA A 79 -15.59 9.53 14.37
N ASP A 80 -14.99 10.22 15.35
CA ASP A 80 -15.62 10.58 16.63
C ASP A 80 -16.66 11.71 16.44
N GLY A 81 -17.72 11.39 15.68
CA GLY A 81 -18.95 12.16 15.59
C GLY A 81 -19.91 11.78 16.72
N THR A 82 -20.72 12.74 17.17
CA THR A 82 -21.77 12.58 18.18
C THR A 82 -22.99 11.79 17.66
N LEU A 83 -22.76 10.67 16.97
CA LEU A 83 -23.79 9.78 16.46
C LEU A 83 -24.22 8.83 17.58
N HIS A 84 -25.52 8.81 17.86
CA HIS A 84 -26.10 7.97 18.91
C HIS A 84 -26.62 6.62 18.39
N ASP A 85 -26.80 6.50 17.08
CA ASP A 85 -27.27 5.29 16.42
C ASP A 85 -26.09 4.47 15.86
N GLU A 86 -26.10 3.17 16.11
CA GLU A 86 -24.99 2.28 15.73
C GLU A 86 -24.90 2.07 14.22
N ASP A 87 -26.04 2.03 13.53
CA ASP A 87 -26.10 1.87 12.08
C ASP A 87 -25.57 3.13 11.37
N GLU A 88 -26.01 4.33 11.80
CA GLU A 88 -25.48 5.60 11.29
C GLU A 88 -23.96 5.74 11.51
N ARG A 89 -23.45 5.30 12.67
CA ARG A 89 -22.01 5.32 12.96
C ARG A 89 -21.24 4.39 12.04
N PHE A 90 -21.74 3.17 11.83
CA PHE A 90 -21.10 2.23 10.92
C PHE A 90 -21.02 2.78 9.49
N ASP A 91 -22.11 3.34 8.98
CA ASP A 91 -22.16 3.93 7.64
C ASP A 91 -21.16 5.09 7.49
N ALA A 92 -21.06 5.94 8.51
CA ALA A 92 -20.09 7.04 8.54
C ALA A 92 -18.63 6.53 8.54
N ASP A 93 -18.30 5.58 9.42
CA ASP A 93 -16.97 4.98 9.51
C ASP A 93 -16.58 4.28 8.20
N PHE A 94 -17.52 3.55 7.60
CA PHE A 94 -17.32 2.87 6.34
C PHE A 94 -17.07 3.85 5.19
N ALA A 95 -17.88 4.90 5.07
CA ALA A 95 -17.73 5.91 4.05
C ALA A 95 -16.38 6.65 4.17
N LEU A 96 -15.98 6.99 5.39
CA LEU A 96 -14.69 7.63 5.68
C LEU A 96 -13.53 6.71 5.27
N MET A 97 -13.52 5.47 5.75
CA MET A 97 -12.46 4.52 5.42
C MET A 97 -12.40 4.17 3.94
N ALA A 98 -13.55 4.05 3.26
CA ALA A 98 -13.59 3.80 1.82
C ALA A 98 -12.95 4.95 1.03
N GLY A 99 -13.22 6.20 1.41
CA GLY A 99 -12.60 7.38 0.79
C GLY A 99 -11.08 7.44 0.99
N GLU A 100 -10.62 7.11 2.20
CA GLU A 100 -9.19 7.04 2.52
C GLU A 100 -8.50 5.93 1.73
N LEU A 101 -9.11 4.75 1.63
CA LEU A 101 -8.57 3.65 0.85
C LEU A 101 -8.56 3.94 -0.65
N ALA A 102 -9.57 4.61 -1.19
CA ALA A 102 -9.57 5.01 -2.60
C ALA A 102 -8.40 5.96 -2.91
N SER A 103 -8.12 6.91 -2.01
CA SER A 103 -6.99 7.83 -2.13
C SER A 103 -5.65 7.11 -1.99
N LEU A 104 -5.51 6.25 -0.98
CA LEU A 104 -4.33 5.40 -0.79
C LEU A 104 -4.03 4.54 -2.01
N LEU A 105 -5.04 3.91 -2.61
CA LEU A 105 -4.86 3.05 -3.78
C LEU A 105 -4.43 3.85 -5.01
N THR A 106 -4.95 5.07 -5.18
CA THR A 106 -4.55 5.98 -6.26
C THR A 106 -3.07 6.35 -6.10
N ASP A 107 -2.69 6.88 -4.94
CA ASP A 107 -1.31 7.29 -4.65
C ASP A 107 -0.33 6.12 -4.71
N LEU A 108 -0.73 4.94 -4.21
CA LEU A 108 0.10 3.74 -4.24
C LEU A 108 0.34 3.27 -5.67
N THR A 109 -0.69 3.32 -6.51
CA THR A 109 -0.59 2.94 -7.93
C THR A 109 0.39 3.87 -8.66
N ASP A 110 0.24 5.18 -8.46
CA ASP A 110 1.15 6.17 -9.04
C ASP A 110 2.60 5.99 -8.53
N ALA A 111 2.76 5.73 -7.23
CA ALA A 111 4.06 5.47 -6.61
C ALA A 111 4.75 4.20 -7.14
N LEU A 112 3.97 3.21 -7.61
CA LEU A 112 4.45 1.99 -8.24
C LEU A 112 4.73 2.16 -9.75
N GLY A 113 4.51 3.36 -10.31
CA GLY A 113 4.75 3.66 -11.72
C GLY A 113 3.51 3.58 -12.61
N GLY A 114 2.32 3.54 -12.02
CA GLY A 114 1.03 3.48 -12.71
C GLY A 114 0.57 2.05 -13.03
N GLU A 115 -0.67 1.95 -13.51
CA GLU A 115 -1.25 0.66 -13.90
C GLU A 115 -0.60 0.11 -15.18
N ARG A 116 -0.44 -1.21 -15.24
CA ARG A 116 -0.11 -1.87 -16.50
C ARG A 116 -1.26 -1.63 -17.47
N LYS A 117 -0.97 -0.97 -18.59
CA LYS A 117 -1.92 -0.87 -19.71
C LYS A 117 -2.37 -2.26 -20.11
N ALA A 118 -3.67 -2.50 -20.16
CA ALA A 118 -4.21 -3.74 -20.70
C ALA A 118 -3.70 -3.88 -22.15
N GLU A 119 -2.95 -4.95 -22.43
CA GLU A 119 -2.62 -5.30 -23.80
C GLU A 119 -3.91 -5.76 -24.50
N GLY A 120 -4.46 -4.91 -25.37
CA GLY A 120 -5.59 -5.29 -26.23
C GLY A 120 -6.89 -4.50 -26.07
N THR A 121 -6.92 -3.30 -25.49
CA THR A 121 -8.07 -2.40 -25.73
C THR A 121 -7.95 -1.79 -27.13
N GLU A 122 -8.43 -2.54 -28.11
CA GLU A 122 -8.72 -2.02 -29.44
C GLU A 122 -9.63 -0.79 -29.27
N ALA A 123 -9.25 0.34 -29.87
CA ALA A 123 -10.00 1.59 -29.77
C ALA A 123 -11.48 1.33 -30.15
N PRO A 124 -12.45 1.99 -29.50
CA PRO A 124 -13.86 1.76 -29.77
C PRO A 124 -14.13 1.87 -31.27
N ILE A 125 -14.78 0.84 -31.83
CA ILE A 125 -15.21 0.82 -33.23
C ILE A 125 -15.99 2.10 -33.50
N ASP A 126 -15.44 2.98 -34.33
CA ASP A 126 -16.10 4.21 -34.75
C ASP A 126 -17.26 3.85 -35.69
N VAL A 127 -18.45 3.66 -35.10
CA VAL A 127 -19.68 3.31 -35.83
C VAL A 127 -20.09 4.43 -36.82
N ARG A 128 -19.48 5.63 -36.75
CA ARG A 128 -19.75 6.74 -37.67
C ARG A 128 -18.99 6.64 -38.99
N LYS A 129 -18.06 5.69 -39.14
CA LYS A 129 -17.41 5.40 -40.43
C LYS A 129 -18.05 4.24 -41.20
N ALA A 130 -19.13 3.66 -40.67
CA ALA A 130 -19.84 2.53 -41.29
C ALA A 130 -21.18 2.90 -41.95
N ALA A 131 -21.47 4.19 -42.14
CA ALA A 131 -22.67 4.67 -42.83
C ALA A 131 -22.34 5.78 -43.82
#